data_AF-S8E0R2-F1
#
_entry.id   AF-S8E0R2-F1
#
_cell.length_a   1.000
_cell.length_b   1.000
_cell.length_c   1.000
_cell.angle_alpha   90.00
_cell.angle_beta   90.00
_cell.angle_gamma   90.00
#
_symmetry.space_group_name_H-M   'P 1'
#
loop_
_entity.id
_entity.type
_entity.pdbx_description
1 polymer ?
#
loop_
_entity_poly.entity_id
_entity_poly.type
_entity_poly.pdbx_seq_one_letter_code
_entity_poly.pdbx_strand_id
1 'polypeptide(L)'
;ALARSGEDDETAERLLGLLADPSNVEHDGIQHLIMSKTFLARVLRRRGRKKAAKKHEKWVINWFRKNGRMFSEGVLQTLLMPTDGSVSPILEALGGPSWLQSSESQAKQQDRCNRYCFYCGGREPMVTLSL
;
A
#
# COMPACT_ATOMS: atom_id res chain seq x y z
N ALA A 1 6.34 -12.02 -11.27
CA ALA A 1 5.45 -13.14 -11.64
C ALA A 1 5.32 -14.17 -10.52
N LEU A 2 6.44 -14.72 -10.02
CA LEU A 2 6.49 -15.82 -9.03
C LEU A 2 5.62 -15.64 -7.76
N ALA A 3 5.69 -14.48 -7.10
CA ALA A 3 4.91 -14.24 -5.89
C ALA A 3 3.39 -14.14 -6.14
N ARG A 4 2.97 -13.88 -7.39
CA ARG A 4 1.55 -13.83 -7.77
C ARG A 4 1.04 -15.21 -8.18
N SER A 5 1.81 -16.00 -8.95
CA SER A 5 1.41 -17.34 -9.40
C SER A 5 1.47 -18.41 -8.31
N GLY A 6 2.38 -18.27 -7.34
CA GLY A 6 2.54 -19.27 -6.27
C GLY A 6 3.24 -20.56 -6.72
N GLU A 7 3.89 -20.54 -7.89
CA GLU A 7 4.59 -21.70 -8.46
C GLU A 7 5.90 -22.02 -7.74
N ASP A 8 6.58 -21.01 -7.19
CA ASP A 8 7.83 -21.18 -6.43
C ASP A 8 7.88 -20.22 -5.23
N ASP A 9 7.16 -20.60 -4.18
CA ASP A 9 7.07 -19.84 -2.93
C ASP A 9 8.38 -19.84 -2.12
N GLU A 10 9.29 -20.79 -2.37
CA GLU A 10 10.55 -20.89 -1.64
C GLU A 10 11.58 -19.89 -2.16
N THR A 11 11.77 -19.83 -3.48
CA THR A 11 12.60 -18.81 -4.12
C THR A 11 12.02 -17.41 -3.91
N ALA A 12 10.69 -17.28 -3.97
CA ALA A 12 10.02 -16.00 -3.72
C ALA A 12 10.24 -15.49 -2.29
N GLU A 13 10.16 -16.34 -1.27
CA GLU A 13 10.43 -15.93 0.12
C GLU A 13 11.87 -15.43 0.28
N ARG A 14 12.85 -16.11 -0.33
CA ARG A 14 14.26 -15.73 -0.21
C ARG A 14 14.54 -14.36 -0.83
N LEU A 15 14.07 -14.14 -2.06
CA LEU A 15 14.28 -12.88 -2.79
C LEU A 15 13.53 -11.72 -2.12
N LEU A 16 12.27 -11.94 -1.74
CA LEU A 16 11.46 -10.91 -1.09
C LEU A 16 11.94 -10.62 0.33
N GLY A 17 12.53 -11.59 1.03
CA GLY A 17 13.16 -11.40 2.32
C GLY A 17 14.30 -10.38 2.28
N LEU A 18 15.16 -10.47 1.26
CA LEU A 18 16.28 -9.54 1.05
C LEU A 18 15.80 -8.12 0.74
N LEU A 19 14.75 -8.00 -0.09
CA LEU A 19 14.16 -6.72 -0.50
C LEU A 19 13.23 -6.11 0.56
N ALA A 20 12.78 -6.91 1.53
CA ALA A 20 11.91 -6.45 2.61
C ALA A 20 12.69 -5.83 3.78
N ASP A 21 14.03 -5.80 3.74
CA ASP A 21 14.85 -5.14 4.75
C ASP A 21 14.91 -3.62 4.49
N PRO A 22 14.42 -2.76 5.40
CA PRO A 22 14.48 -1.32 5.23
C PRO A 22 15.90 -0.76 5.13
N SER A 23 16.92 -1.50 5.58
CA SER A 23 18.34 -1.10 5.52
C SER A 23 18.90 -1.15 4.10
N ASN A 24 18.22 -1.86 3.18
CA ASN A 24 18.65 -2.05 1.79
C ASN A 24 17.95 -1.09 0.81
N VAL A 25 17.23 -0.08 1.32
CA VAL A 25 16.32 0.75 0.51
C VAL A 25 16.87 2.17 0.41
N GLU A 26 17.32 2.56 -0.79
CA GLU A 26 17.64 3.96 -1.11
C GLU A 26 16.40 4.86 -0.98
N HIS A 27 16.56 6.19 -0.91
CA HIS A 27 15.47 7.14 -0.61
C HIS A 27 14.24 7.04 -1.55
N ASP A 28 14.41 6.49 -2.76
CA ASP A 28 13.34 6.29 -3.75
C ASP A 28 12.74 4.85 -3.75
N GLY A 29 13.24 3.97 -2.88
CA GLY A 29 12.89 2.55 -2.85
C GLY A 29 11.68 2.19 -1.97
N ILE A 30 11.00 3.18 -1.37
CA ILE A 30 9.90 2.92 -0.43
C ILE A 30 8.76 2.11 -1.08
N GLN A 31 8.48 2.38 -2.37
CA GLN A 31 7.48 1.63 -3.12
C GLN A 31 7.87 0.16 -3.26
N HIS A 32 9.13 -0.11 -3.61
CA HIS A 32 9.69 -1.47 -3.71
C HIS A 32 9.66 -2.20 -2.36
N LEU A 33 9.93 -1.49 -1.25
CA LEU A 33 9.85 -2.06 0.08
C LEU A 33 8.42 -2.48 0.43
N ILE A 34 7.43 -1.65 0.12
CA ILE A 34 6.01 -1.93 0.39
C ILE A 34 5.53 -3.09 -0.47
N MET A 35 5.90 -3.11 -1.75
CA MET A 35 5.60 -4.21 -2.65
C MET A 35 6.20 -5.52 -2.13
N SER A 36 7.47 -5.48 -1.76
CA SER A 36 8.20 -6.64 -1.25
C SER A 36 7.58 -7.18 0.03
N LYS A 37 7.27 -6.31 1.01
CA LYS A 37 6.61 -6.73 2.26
C LYS A 37 5.20 -7.27 2.03
N THR A 38 4.43 -6.68 1.11
CA THR A 38 3.08 -7.15 0.77
C THR A 38 3.11 -8.53 0.12
N PHE A 39 3.99 -8.74 -0.84
CA PHE A 39 4.14 -10.06 -1.48
C PHE A 39 4.76 -11.09 -0.53
N LEU A 40 5.71 -10.69 0.31
CA LEU A 40 6.30 -11.59 1.31
C LEU A 40 5.25 -12.06 2.31
N ALA A 41 4.37 -11.17 2.79
CA ALA A 41 3.25 -11.56 3.65
C ALA A 41 2.35 -12.62 3.00
N ARG A 42 2.07 -12.47 1.70
CA ARG A 42 1.25 -13.42 0.94
C ARG A 42 1.93 -14.79 0.81
N VAL A 43 3.21 -14.81 0.42
CA VAL A 43 4.02 -16.05 0.32
C VAL A 43 4.09 -16.75 1.68
N LEU A 44 4.38 -16.00 2.75
CA LEU A 44 4.43 -16.54 4.11
C LEU A 44 3.09 -17.15 4.55
N ARG A 45 1.95 -16.59 4.14
CA ARG A 45 0.64 -17.20 4.39
C ARG A 45 0.43 -18.50 3.65
N ARG A 46 0.77 -18.56 2.35
CA ARG A 46 0.67 -19.79 1.56
C ARG A 46 1.53 -20.91 2.14
N ARG A 47 2.73 -20.57 2.63
CA ARG A 47 3.63 -21.49 3.35
C ARG A 47 3.20 -21.82 4.80
N GLY A 48 2.03 -21.36 5.26
CA GLY A 48 1.53 -21.63 6.61
C GLY A 48 2.19 -20.83 7.74
N ARG A 49 3.16 -19.94 7.44
CA ARG A 49 3.89 -19.09 8.40
C ARG A 49 3.09 -17.84 8.83
N LYS A 50 1.87 -18.05 9.31
CA LYS A 50 0.90 -16.98 9.64
C LYS A 50 1.44 -15.93 10.62
N LYS A 51 2.25 -16.32 11.61
CA LYS A 51 2.84 -15.38 12.59
C LYS A 51 3.83 -14.40 11.93
N ALA A 52 4.68 -14.89 11.04
CA ALA A 52 5.63 -14.06 10.30
C ALA A 52 4.90 -13.15 9.32
N ALA A 53 3.91 -13.67 8.59
CA ALA A 53 3.08 -12.88 7.68
C ALA A 53 2.42 -11.68 8.39
N LYS A 54 1.81 -11.91 9.56
CA LYS A 54 1.17 -10.84 10.37
C LYS A 54 2.11 -9.69 10.72
N LYS A 55 3.41 -9.95 10.93
CA LYS A 55 4.40 -8.90 11.21
C LYS A 55 4.54 -7.95 10.02
N HIS A 56 4.65 -8.51 8.82
CA HIS A 56 4.74 -7.72 7.59
C HIS A 56 3.43 -7.01 7.28
N GLU A 57 2.29 -7.68 7.45
CA GLU A 57 0.96 -7.10 7.27
C GLU A 57 0.74 -5.90 8.18
N LYS A 58 1.04 -6.03 9.48
CA LYS A 58 0.86 -4.94 10.44
C LYS A 58 1.68 -3.71 10.06
N TRP A 59 2.91 -3.91 9.59
CA TRP A 59 3.75 -2.81 9.11
C TRP A 59 3.13 -2.14 7.90
N VAL A 60 2.71 -2.94 6.90
CA VAL A 60 2.12 -2.46 5.65
C VAL A 60 0.79 -1.74 5.91
N ILE A 61 -0.07 -2.26 6.78
CA ILE A 61 -1.33 -1.63 7.19
C ILE A 61 -1.06 -0.27 7.84
N ASN A 62 -0.13 -0.21 8.80
CA ASN A 62 0.23 1.05 9.46
C ASN A 62 0.80 2.07 8.46
N TRP A 63 1.56 1.61 7.47
CA TRP A 63 2.06 2.46 6.41
C TRP A 63 0.94 2.96 5.51
N PHE A 64 0.04 2.09 5.02
CA PHE A 64 -1.10 2.46 4.17
C PHE A 64 -2.09 3.39 4.88
N ARG A 65 -2.31 3.25 6.18
CA ARG A 65 -3.12 4.20 6.96
C ARG A 65 -2.55 5.62 6.96
N LYS A 66 -1.23 5.76 6.87
CA LYS A 66 -0.54 7.07 6.86
C LYS A 66 -0.33 7.60 5.44
N ASN A 67 0.03 6.72 4.50
CA ASN A 67 0.58 7.07 3.20
C ASN A 67 -0.14 6.39 2.02
N GLY A 68 -1.30 5.77 2.24
CA GLY A 68 -1.94 4.92 1.22
C GLY A 68 -2.39 5.63 -0.05
N ARG A 69 -2.31 6.97 -0.06
CA ARG A 69 -2.56 7.86 -1.20
C ARG A 69 -1.41 7.92 -2.20
N MET A 70 -0.23 7.42 -1.85
CA MET A 70 0.95 7.47 -2.73
C MET A 70 0.91 6.49 -3.91
N PHE A 71 -0.06 5.57 -3.93
CA PHE A 71 -0.24 4.61 -5.01
C PHE A 71 -1.52 4.90 -5.77
N SER A 72 -1.48 4.73 -7.09
CA SER A 72 -2.69 4.76 -7.91
C SER A 72 -3.59 3.57 -7.58
N GLU A 73 -4.90 3.71 -7.82
CA GLU A 73 -5.88 2.66 -7.53
C GLU A 73 -5.53 1.35 -8.26
N GLY A 74 -5.11 1.42 -9.53
CA GLY A 74 -4.69 0.23 -10.28
C GLY A 74 -3.50 -0.50 -9.65
N VAL A 75 -2.55 0.23 -9.06
CA VAL A 75 -1.43 -0.37 -8.32
C VAL A 75 -1.92 -0.98 -7.00
N LEU A 76 -2.79 -0.29 -6.26
CA LEU A 76 -3.37 -0.80 -5.02
C LEU A 76 -4.20 -2.07 -5.24
N GLN A 77 -5.03 -2.12 -6.29
CA GLN A 77 -5.76 -3.31 -6.68
C GLN A 77 -4.81 -4.46 -7.01
N THR A 78 -3.79 -4.21 -7.82
CA THR A 78 -2.75 -5.20 -8.18
C THR A 78 -2.03 -5.75 -6.94
N LEU A 79 -1.80 -4.91 -5.94
CA LEU A 79 -1.06 -5.23 -4.73
C LEU A 79 -1.91 -5.99 -3.70
N LEU A 80 -3.11 -5.47 -3.43
CA LEU A 80 -3.97 -5.87 -2.32
C LEU A 80 -5.06 -6.86 -2.74
N MET A 81 -5.30 -7.04 -4.03
CA MET A 81 -6.18 -8.08 -4.56
C MET A 81 -5.33 -9.13 -5.29
N PRO A 82 -5.20 -10.35 -4.75
CA PRO A 82 -4.58 -11.44 -5.48
C PRO A 82 -5.48 -11.87 -6.66
N THR A 83 -4.87 -12.56 -7.62
CA THR A 83 -5.52 -12.99 -8.88
C THR A 83 -6.60 -14.04 -8.69
N ASP A 84 -6.67 -14.66 -7.51
CA ASP A 84 -7.73 -15.59 -7.10
C ASP A 84 -9.03 -14.89 -6.68
N GLY A 85 -9.05 -13.56 -6.69
CA GLY A 85 -10.21 -12.77 -6.26
C GLY A 85 -10.43 -12.74 -4.74
N SER A 86 -9.53 -13.35 -3.95
CA SER A 86 -9.63 -13.33 -2.49
C SER A 86 -9.32 -11.94 -1.94
N VAL A 87 -9.99 -11.53 -0.86
CA VAL A 87 -9.66 -10.26 -0.22
C VAL A 87 -8.38 -10.46 0.60
N SER A 88 -7.32 -9.69 0.31
CA SER A 88 -6.12 -9.79 1.14
C SER A 88 -6.43 -9.30 2.56
N PRO A 89 -5.90 -9.94 3.61
CA PRO A 89 -6.21 -9.48 4.96
C PRO A 89 -5.55 -8.15 5.35
N ILE A 90 -4.66 -7.64 4.50
CA ILE A 90 -4.22 -6.24 4.54
C ILE A 90 -5.38 -5.33 4.12
N LEU A 91 -6.06 -5.65 3.02
CA LEU A 91 -7.22 -4.89 2.54
C LEU A 91 -8.39 -4.96 3.52
N GLU A 92 -8.69 -6.13 4.09
CA GLU A 92 -9.72 -6.26 5.15
C GLU A 92 -9.42 -5.33 6.33
N ALA A 93 -8.18 -5.29 6.80
CA ALA A 93 -7.77 -4.44 7.93
C ALA A 93 -7.75 -2.93 7.62
N LEU A 94 -7.80 -2.56 6.34
CA LEU A 94 -7.92 -1.18 5.88
C LEU A 94 -9.38 -0.72 5.74
N GLY A 95 -10.33 -1.65 5.76
CA GLY A 95 -11.76 -1.35 5.57
C GLY A 95 -12.38 -2.06 4.38
N GLY A 96 -11.67 -2.99 3.74
CA GLY A 96 -12.15 -3.79 2.62
C GLY A 96 -12.07 -3.06 1.27
N PRO A 97 -12.72 -3.61 0.22
CA PRO A 97 -12.66 -3.05 -1.14
C PRO A 97 -13.13 -1.59 -1.23
N SER A 98 -14.04 -1.15 -0.36
CA SER A 98 -14.50 0.24 -0.29
C SER A 98 -13.38 1.22 0.10
N TRP A 99 -12.33 0.76 0.79
CA TRP A 99 -11.16 1.57 1.09
C TRP A 99 -10.46 2.06 -0.19
N LEU A 100 -10.44 1.23 -1.24
CA LEU A 100 -9.85 1.60 -2.54
C LEU A 100 -10.65 2.70 -3.24
N GLN A 101 -11.98 2.70 -3.08
CA GLN A 101 -12.89 3.66 -3.71
C GLN A 101 -12.92 5.03 -3.00
N SER A 102 -12.64 5.06 -1.70
CA SER A 102 -12.67 6.29 -0.89
C SER A 102 -11.58 7.33 -1.27
N SER A 103 -10.64 6.97 -2.15
CA SER A 103 -9.52 7.82 -2.56
C SER A 103 -9.92 9.04 -3.40
N GLU A 104 -10.98 8.92 -4.24
CA GLU A 104 -11.39 10.00 -5.16
C GLU A 104 -11.85 11.28 -4.44
N SER A 105 -12.60 11.16 -3.34
CA SER A 105 -13.11 12.31 -2.60
C SER A 105 -11.97 13.12 -1.96
N GLN A 106 -10.86 12.46 -1.63
CA GLN A 106 -9.70 13.08 -1.00
C GLN A 106 -8.63 13.52 -2.01
N ALA A 107 -8.60 12.97 -3.23
CA ALA A 107 -7.83 13.52 -4.35
C ALA A 107 -8.30 14.94 -4.73
N LYS A 108 -9.62 15.16 -4.76
CA LYS A 108 -10.20 16.51 -4.91
C LYS A 108 -9.79 17.46 -3.78
N GLN A 109 -9.69 16.95 -2.55
CA GLN A 109 -9.22 17.73 -1.39
C GLN A 109 -7.72 18.07 -1.51
N GLN A 110 -6.90 17.12 -1.97
CA GLN A 110 -5.47 17.30 -2.20
C GLN A 110 -5.20 18.29 -3.33
N ASP A 111 -5.96 18.22 -4.43
CA ASP A 111 -5.91 19.19 -5.53
C ASP A 111 -6.25 20.60 -5.02
N ARG A 112 -7.29 20.74 -4.18
CA ARG A 112 -7.59 22.02 -3.51
C ARG A 112 -6.45 22.49 -2.60
N CYS A 113 -5.81 21.60 -1.85
CA CYS A 113 -4.68 21.96 -0.99
C CYS A 113 -3.40 22.30 -1.79
N ASN A 114 -3.24 21.73 -2.98
CA ASN A 114 -2.13 21.97 -3.90
C ASN A 114 -2.36 23.15 -4.84
N ARG A 115 -3.58 23.71 -4.90
CA ARG A 115 -3.83 24.99 -5.56
C ARG A 115 -3.23 26.10 -4.73
N TYR A 116 -2.03 26.50 -5.11
CA TYR A 116 -1.42 27.74 -4.67
C TYR A 116 -1.12 28.60 -5.89
N CYS A 117 -1.17 29.92 -5.72
CA CYS A 117 -0.75 30.83 -6.77
C CYS A 117 0.78 30.74 -6.95
N PHE A 118 1.26 30.38 -8.13
CA PHE A 118 2.71 30.33 -8.41
C PHE A 118 3.40 31.69 -8.28
N TYR A 119 2.68 32.80 -8.45
CA TYR A 119 3.23 34.15 -8.42
C TYR A 119 3.33 34.74 -7.00
N CYS A 120 2.40 34.43 -6.10
CA CYS A 120 2.38 35.00 -4.75
C CYS A 120 2.40 33.96 -3.60
N GLY A 121 2.38 32.66 -3.91
CA GLY A 121 2.35 31.58 -2.92
C GLY A 121 1.05 31.46 -2.12
N GLY A 122 0.04 32.28 -2.41
CA GLY A 122 -1.23 32.29 -1.71
C GLY A 122 -1.99 30.96 -1.86
N ARG A 123 -2.55 30.46 -0.75
CA ARG A 123 -3.42 29.28 -0.70
C ARG A 123 -4.85 29.71 -0.35
N GLU A 124 -5.85 29.04 -0.91
CA GLU A 124 -7.23 29.25 -0.46
C GLU A 124 -7.39 28.81 1.00
N PRO A 125 -7.96 29.66 1.88
CA PRO A 125 -8.20 29.28 3.27
C PRO A 125 -9.27 28.18 3.34
N MET A 126 -8.98 27.10 4.07
CA MET A 126 -9.98 26.08 4.41
C MET A 126 -10.97 26.68 5.41
N VAL A 127 -12.10 27.21 4.93
CA VAL A 127 -13.21 27.64 5.77
C VAL A 127 -14.18 26.48 5.96
N THR A 128 -14.33 26.02 7.21
CA THR A 128 -15.50 25.25 7.61
C THR A 128 -16.71 26.18 7.60
N LEU A 129 -17.67 25.92 6.70
CA LEU A 129 -18.99 26.53 6.79
C LEU A 129 -19.70 25.92 7.99
N SER A 130 -19.64 26.61 9.13
CA SER A 130 -20.48 26.32 10.29
C SER A 130 -21.91 26.69 9.91
N LEU A 131 -22.82 25.70 9.89
CA LEU A 131 -24.27 25.92 9.82
C LEU A 131 -24.81 26.39 11.17
#